data_AF-A0A8H3G139-F1
#
_entry.id   AF-A0A8H3G139-F1
#
_cell.length_a   1.000
_cell.length_b   1.000
_cell.length_c   1.000
_cell.angle_alpha   90.00
_cell.angle_beta   90.00
_cell.angle_gamma   90.00
#
_symmetry.space_group_name_H-M   'P 1'
#
loop_
_entity.id
_entity.type
_entity.pdbx_description
1 polymer ?
#
loop_
_entity_poly.entity_id
_entity_poly.type
_entity_poly.pdbx_seq_one_letter_code
_entity_poly.pdbx_strand_id
1 'polypeptide(L)'
;MHLCLYKSLEDRTYHRKDKFIKHLKVHGLGLESPQAKLWSRQLPERTLGCGFCVQYFETFEERSQHVATHFEQGSRKKSWSGSTVILSLLNQPFISSDWQSLRREISDLYTISDISWPESSSTDSLQRRLECGTESGRDLAIAAYNLSSLCAGDVNMTGPNEGMEALQYPIGSIDSLADLEFFRTDMV
;
A
#
# COMPACT_ATOMS: atom_id res chain seq x y z
N MET A 1 10.73 43.55 -7.72
CA MET A 1 9.68 43.68 -6.69
C MET A 1 8.86 42.40 -6.69
N HIS A 2 8.98 41.54 -5.66
CA HIS A 2 8.35 40.22 -5.69
C HIS A 2 6.91 40.29 -5.18
N LEU A 3 5.98 40.37 -6.13
CA LEU A 3 4.54 40.43 -5.92
C LEU A 3 3.92 39.18 -5.25
N CYS A 4 4.73 38.20 -4.81
CA CYS A 4 4.21 36.95 -4.23
C CYS A 4 3.40 37.21 -2.95
N LEU A 5 3.75 38.25 -2.20
CA LEU A 5 3.07 38.59 -0.94
C LEU A 5 1.61 39.03 -1.14
N TYR A 6 1.26 39.49 -2.34
CA TYR A 6 -0.11 39.89 -2.70
C TYR A 6 -0.98 38.72 -3.16
N LYS A 7 -0.42 37.52 -3.31
CA LYS A 7 -1.19 36.32 -3.63
C LYS A 7 -1.89 35.79 -2.38
N SER A 8 -3.00 35.07 -2.57
CA SER A 8 -3.70 34.39 -1.47
C SER A 8 -2.79 33.35 -0.78
N LEU A 9 -3.26 32.81 0.35
CA LEU A 9 -2.57 31.68 1.00
C LEU A 9 -2.62 30.42 0.14
N GLU A 10 -3.73 30.18 -0.56
CA GLU A 10 -3.91 29.03 -1.46
C GLU A 10 -2.89 29.10 -2.62
N ASP A 11 -2.76 30.26 -3.27
CA ASP A 11 -1.82 30.50 -4.37
C ASP A 11 -0.34 30.44 -3.96
N ARG A 12 -0.07 30.37 -2.66
CA ARG A 12 1.26 30.26 -2.05
C ARG A 12 1.48 28.93 -1.34
N THR A 13 0.51 28.02 -1.40
CA THR A 13 0.64 26.66 -0.86
C THR A 13 1.15 25.73 -1.95
N TYR A 14 2.25 25.03 -1.67
CA TYR A 14 2.91 24.13 -2.63
C TYR A 14 2.93 22.70 -2.08
N HIS A 15 2.06 21.83 -2.62
CA HIS A 15 1.96 20.42 -2.20
C HIS A 15 3.11 19.53 -2.68
N ARG A 16 4.03 20.07 -3.47
CA ARG A 16 5.24 19.37 -3.93
C ARG A 16 6.49 20.22 -3.73
N LYS A 17 7.56 19.60 -3.23
CA LYS A 17 8.82 20.27 -2.90
C LYS A 17 9.47 20.92 -4.12
N ASP A 18 9.40 20.29 -5.29
CA ASP A 18 9.96 20.81 -6.53
C ASP A 18 9.27 22.11 -6.99
N LYS A 19 7.95 22.20 -6.83
CA LYS A 19 7.18 23.42 -7.14
C LYS A 19 7.50 24.53 -6.15
N PHE A 20 7.64 24.19 -4.87
CA PHE A 20 8.08 25.14 -3.85
C PHE A 20 9.49 25.66 -4.11
N ILE A 21 10.45 24.79 -4.42
CA ILE A 21 11.83 25.18 -4.78
C ILE A 21 11.84 26.07 -6.02
N LYS A 22 11.00 25.77 -7.03
CA LYS A 22 10.85 26.63 -8.22
C LYS A 22 10.37 28.03 -7.85
N HIS A 23 9.45 28.15 -6.89
CA HIS A 23 9.03 29.44 -6.36
C HIS A 23 10.15 30.15 -5.59
N LEU A 24 10.87 29.45 -4.72
CA LEU A 24 12.01 30.02 -3.97
C LEU A 24 13.09 30.62 -4.88
N LYS A 25 13.33 30.03 -6.06
CA LYS A 25 14.28 30.59 -7.04
C LYS A 25 13.90 31.99 -7.50
N VAL A 26 12.62 32.34 -7.50
CA VAL A 26 12.16 33.71 -7.80
C VAL A 26 12.69 34.68 -6.76
N HIS A 27 12.91 34.23 -5.51
CA HIS A 27 13.48 35.02 -4.41
C HIS A 27 15.01 34.88 -4.28
N GLY A 28 15.69 34.27 -5.27
CA GLY A 28 17.13 34.00 -5.19
C GLY A 28 17.50 32.87 -4.21
N LEU A 29 16.52 32.08 -3.75
CA LEU A 29 16.70 30.99 -2.81
C LEU A 29 16.68 29.63 -3.53
N GLY A 30 17.48 28.68 -3.05
CA GLY A 30 17.66 27.35 -3.64
C GLY A 30 17.28 26.20 -2.70
N LEU A 31 17.60 24.98 -3.12
CA LEU A 31 17.40 23.75 -2.33
C LEU A 31 18.07 23.80 -0.95
N GLU A 32 19.22 24.48 -0.86
CA GLU A 32 19.99 24.60 0.38
C GLU A 32 19.46 25.67 1.35
N SER A 33 18.45 26.44 0.94
CA SER A 33 17.87 27.48 1.79
C SER A 33 17.19 26.89 3.03
N PRO A 34 17.18 27.59 4.17
CA PRO A 34 16.41 27.18 5.35
C PRO A 34 14.94 26.89 5.03
N GLN A 35 14.33 27.69 4.15
CA GLN A 35 12.95 27.52 3.72
C GLN A 35 12.72 26.19 3.00
N ALA A 36 13.62 25.81 2.09
CA ALA A 36 13.54 24.53 1.38
C ALA A 36 13.78 23.32 2.31
N LYS A 37 14.58 23.50 3.37
CA LYS A 37 14.83 22.47 4.40
C LYS A 37 13.64 22.29 5.33
N LEU A 38 12.97 23.39 5.68
CA LEU A 38 11.77 23.39 6.53
C LEU A 38 10.49 22.98 5.77
N TRP A 39 10.51 22.97 4.44
CA TRP A 39 9.37 22.50 3.67
C TRP A 39 9.04 21.05 4.05
N SER A 40 7.82 20.86 4.50
CA SER A 40 7.23 19.57 4.76
C SER A 40 5.80 19.58 4.23
N ARG A 41 5.29 18.39 3.91
CA ARG A 41 3.88 18.18 3.64
C ARG A 41 3.38 17.21 4.70
N GLN A 42 2.34 17.62 5.42
CA GLN A 42 1.54 16.67 6.18
C GLN A 42 0.87 15.75 5.15
N LEU A 43 1.30 14.50 5.13
CA LEU A 43 0.54 13.45 4.47
C LEU A 43 -0.66 13.14 5.36
N PRO A 44 -1.85 12.89 4.79
CA PRO A 44 -2.96 12.37 5.58
C PRO A 44 -2.49 11.10 6.29
N GLU A 45 -3.00 10.87 7.50
CA GLU A 45 -2.85 9.59 8.17
C GLU A 45 -3.38 8.51 7.23
N ARG A 46 -2.62 7.43 7.09
CA ARG A 46 -2.96 6.32 6.22
C ARG A 46 -2.95 5.04 7.03
N THR A 47 -4.01 4.27 6.88
CA THR A 47 -4.01 2.88 7.32
C THR A 47 -3.19 2.03 6.38
N LEU A 48 -2.62 0.96 6.92
CA LEU A 48 -1.66 0.11 6.22
C LEU A 48 -2.05 -1.36 6.39
N GLY A 49 -2.17 -2.11 5.30
CA GLY A 49 -2.45 -3.54 5.33
C GLY A 49 -1.17 -4.38 5.38
N CYS A 50 -1.20 -5.49 6.12
CA CYS A 50 -0.19 -6.54 6.02
C CYS A 50 -0.44 -7.39 4.76
N GLY A 51 0.63 -7.75 4.05
CA GLY A 51 0.56 -8.63 2.88
C GLY A 51 0.83 -10.10 3.19
N PHE A 52 1.13 -10.44 4.44
CA PHE A 52 1.28 -11.82 4.90
C PHE A 52 -0.01 -12.35 5.56
N CYS A 53 -0.77 -11.48 6.22
CA CYS A 53 -2.03 -11.85 6.89
C CYS A 53 -3.05 -10.71 6.78
N VAL A 54 -4.31 -10.99 7.15
CA VAL A 54 -5.44 -10.06 7.03
C VAL A 54 -5.54 -9.14 8.26
N GLN A 55 -4.50 -8.33 8.50
CA GLN A 55 -4.44 -7.33 9.58
C GLN A 55 -4.04 -5.96 9.03
N TYR A 56 -4.68 -4.90 9.53
CA TYR A 56 -4.34 -3.51 9.21
C TYR A 56 -3.85 -2.77 10.45
N PHE A 57 -3.16 -1.65 10.21
CA PHE A 57 -2.51 -0.83 11.24
C PHE A 57 -2.71 0.65 10.91
N GLU A 58 -2.76 1.49 11.94
CA GLU A 58 -2.90 2.95 11.80
C GLU A 58 -1.53 3.64 11.66
N THR A 59 -0.47 2.98 12.16
CA THR A 59 0.89 3.50 12.08
C THR A 59 1.83 2.56 11.34
N PHE A 60 2.84 3.15 10.71
CA PHE A 60 3.91 2.39 10.05
C PHE A 60 4.73 1.57 11.06
N GLU A 61 4.96 2.11 12.25
CA GLU A 61 5.75 1.45 13.30
C GLU A 61 5.10 0.14 13.76
N GLU A 62 3.80 0.16 14.08
CA GLU A 62 3.06 -1.03 14.46
C GLU A 62 3.08 -2.09 13.35
N ARG A 63 2.85 -1.67 12.10
CA ARG A 63 2.92 -2.60 10.96
C ARG A 63 4.32 -3.17 10.78
N SER A 64 5.36 -2.35 10.91
CA SER A 64 6.75 -2.78 10.74
C SER A 64 7.12 -3.84 11.78
N GLN A 65 6.78 -3.59 13.05
CA GLN A 65 6.98 -4.56 14.12
C GLN A 65 6.21 -5.86 13.85
N HIS A 66 4.95 -5.76 13.42
CA HIS A 66 4.15 -6.93 13.07
C HIS A 66 4.76 -7.73 11.90
N VAL A 67 5.18 -7.04 10.82
CA VAL A 67 5.80 -7.67 9.65
C VAL A 67 7.10 -8.39 10.03
N ALA A 68 7.90 -7.84 10.95
CA ALA A 68 9.10 -8.50 11.46
C ALA A 68 8.78 -9.87 12.07
N THR A 69 7.67 -9.99 12.82
CA THR A 69 7.27 -11.28 13.43
C THR A 69 6.99 -12.39 12.39
N HIS A 70 6.52 -12.04 11.18
CA HIS A 70 6.33 -13.01 10.10
C HIS A 70 7.66 -13.55 9.60
N PHE A 71 8.69 -12.69 9.48
CA PHE A 71 10.03 -13.12 9.08
C PHE A 71 10.67 -14.02 10.13
N GLU A 72 10.53 -13.69 11.42
CA GLU A 72 10.98 -14.54 12.52
C GLU A 72 10.30 -15.93 12.50
N GLN A 73 9.06 -16.00 12.03
CA GLN A 73 8.29 -17.24 11.85
C GLN A 73 8.62 -17.99 10.54
N GLY A 74 9.53 -17.47 9.71
CA GLY A 74 10.00 -18.12 8.49
C GLY A 74 9.27 -17.71 7.21
N SER A 75 8.34 -16.75 7.26
CA SER A 75 7.78 -16.14 6.05
C SER A 75 8.88 -15.46 5.24
N ARG A 76 8.73 -15.46 3.92
CA ARG A 76 9.70 -14.87 3.00
C ARG A 76 9.03 -13.79 2.18
N LYS A 77 9.82 -12.86 1.64
CA LYS A 77 9.34 -11.78 0.76
C LYS A 77 8.39 -12.27 -0.35
N LYS A 78 8.67 -13.44 -0.96
CA LYS A 78 7.83 -14.05 -2.00
C LYS A 78 6.42 -14.45 -1.55
N SER A 79 6.19 -14.56 -0.23
CA SER A 79 4.89 -14.87 0.35
C SER A 79 4.03 -13.62 0.54
N TRP A 80 4.57 -12.43 0.26
CA TRP A 80 3.82 -11.18 0.30
C TRP A 80 2.83 -11.13 -0.86
N SER A 81 1.57 -10.78 -0.57
CA SER A 81 0.51 -10.65 -1.57
C SER A 81 -0.20 -9.29 -1.48
N GLY A 82 -0.28 -8.58 -2.61
CA GLY A 82 -1.07 -7.35 -2.72
C GLY A 82 -2.57 -7.58 -2.49
N SER A 83 -3.08 -8.75 -2.86
CA SER A 83 -4.47 -9.13 -2.56
C SER A 83 -4.71 -9.24 -1.05
N THR A 84 -3.74 -9.79 -0.31
CA THR A 84 -3.80 -9.85 1.16
C THR A 84 -3.75 -8.46 1.80
N VAL A 85 -3.00 -7.52 1.20
CA VAL A 85 -3.02 -6.10 1.64
C VAL A 85 -4.42 -5.50 1.48
N ILE A 86 -5.07 -5.71 0.33
CA ILE A 86 -6.44 -5.21 0.10
C ILE A 86 -7.42 -5.86 1.07
N LEU A 87 -7.36 -7.17 1.27
CA LEU A 87 -8.19 -7.87 2.27
C LEU A 87 -7.98 -7.31 3.68
N SER A 88 -6.73 -7.02 4.06
CA SER A 88 -6.42 -6.38 5.34
C SER A 88 -7.11 -5.03 5.49
N LEU A 89 -7.02 -4.19 4.46
CA LEU A 89 -7.61 -2.86 4.44
C LEU A 89 -9.15 -2.90 4.40
N LEU A 90 -9.76 -3.93 3.82
CA LEU A 90 -11.21 -4.15 3.83
C LEU A 90 -11.73 -4.55 5.23
N ASN A 91 -10.85 -4.88 6.17
CA ASN A 91 -11.22 -5.19 7.56
C ASN A 91 -11.31 -3.95 8.46
N GLN A 92 -11.12 -2.74 7.91
CA GLN A 92 -11.24 -1.48 8.65
C GLN A 92 -12.69 -1.23 9.13
N PRO A 93 -12.90 -0.51 10.25
CA PRO A 93 -14.22 -0.40 10.87
C PRO A 93 -15.25 0.30 9.97
N PHE A 94 -14.81 1.27 9.18
CA PHE A 94 -15.69 2.07 8.32
C PHE A 94 -16.22 1.33 7.08
N ILE A 95 -15.62 0.19 6.71
CA ILE A 95 -15.93 -0.54 5.46
C ILE A 95 -16.27 -2.02 5.67
N SER A 96 -15.83 -2.60 6.79
CA SER A 96 -15.96 -4.05 7.04
C SER A 96 -17.38 -4.58 6.91
N SER A 97 -18.39 -3.84 7.38
CA SER A 97 -19.81 -4.25 7.31
C SER A 97 -20.36 -4.23 5.88
N ASP A 98 -20.01 -3.21 5.09
CA ASP A 98 -20.37 -3.10 3.67
C ASP A 98 -19.71 -4.22 2.87
N TRP A 99 -18.41 -4.45 3.10
CA TRP A 99 -17.66 -5.53 2.46
C TRP A 99 -18.24 -6.92 2.79
N GLN A 100 -18.50 -7.19 4.06
CA GLN A 100 -19.13 -8.45 4.49
C GLN A 100 -20.50 -8.64 3.86
N SER A 101 -21.27 -7.56 3.68
CA SER A 101 -22.59 -7.62 3.05
C SER A 101 -22.52 -7.99 1.57
N LEU A 102 -21.60 -7.39 0.80
CA LEU A 102 -21.39 -7.74 -0.61
C LEU A 102 -20.83 -9.16 -0.76
N ARG A 103 -19.91 -9.57 0.13
CA ARG A 103 -19.32 -10.92 0.07
C ARG A 103 -20.34 -12.02 0.31
N ARG A 104 -21.39 -11.80 1.12
CA ARG A 104 -22.45 -12.80 1.35
C ARG A 104 -23.11 -13.27 0.06
N GLU A 105 -23.14 -12.44 -0.98
CA GLU A 105 -23.70 -12.80 -2.29
C GLU A 105 -22.78 -13.74 -3.09
N ILE A 106 -21.47 -13.80 -2.78
CA ILE A 106 -20.50 -14.74 -3.36
C ILE A 106 -20.38 -16.05 -2.53
N SER A 107 -20.81 -16.02 -1.26
CA SER A 107 -20.21 -16.81 -0.17
C SER A 107 -20.63 -18.28 -0.02
N ASP A 108 -21.46 -18.88 -0.87
CA ASP A 108 -21.81 -20.30 -0.65
C ASP A 108 -20.74 -21.30 -1.14
N LEU A 109 -19.75 -20.85 -1.92
CA LEU A 109 -18.77 -21.74 -2.56
C LEU A 109 -17.29 -21.39 -2.37
N TYR A 110 -16.94 -20.22 -1.78
CA TYR A 110 -15.55 -19.73 -1.78
C TYR A 110 -15.07 -19.16 -0.43
N THR A 111 -13.82 -19.47 -0.10
CA THR A 111 -13.10 -18.92 1.05
C THR A 111 -12.56 -17.53 0.73
N ILE A 112 -12.25 -16.73 1.75
CA ILE A 112 -11.76 -15.35 1.54
C ILE A 112 -10.40 -15.32 0.83
N SER A 113 -9.64 -16.40 0.94
CA SER A 113 -8.37 -16.62 0.25
C SER A 113 -8.50 -16.83 -1.26
N ASP A 114 -9.70 -17.15 -1.75
CA ASP A 114 -9.94 -17.36 -3.19
C ASP A 114 -10.18 -16.03 -3.94
N ILE A 115 -10.32 -14.92 -3.20
CA ILE A 115 -10.51 -13.59 -3.76
C ILE A 115 -9.13 -12.97 -4.01
N SER A 116 -8.88 -12.63 -5.28
CA SER A 116 -7.64 -11.99 -5.71
C SER A 116 -7.92 -10.64 -6.40
N TRP A 117 -6.93 -9.77 -6.39
CA TRP A 117 -6.92 -8.52 -7.15
C TRP A 117 -5.65 -8.53 -8.02
N PRO A 118 -5.79 -8.56 -9.36
CA PRO A 118 -4.65 -8.64 -10.26
C PRO A 118 -3.78 -7.39 -10.15
N GLU A 119 -2.48 -7.54 -10.37
CA GLU A 119 -1.55 -6.41 -10.44
C GLU A 119 -1.95 -5.47 -11.58
N SER A 120 -2.46 -4.29 -11.23
CA SER A 120 -2.93 -3.29 -12.19
C SER A 120 -2.98 -1.90 -11.56
N SER A 121 -2.90 -0.85 -12.38
CA SER A 121 -3.06 0.53 -11.90
C SER A 121 -4.41 0.78 -11.21
N SER A 122 -5.44 0.03 -11.58
CA SER A 122 -6.76 0.11 -10.94
C SER A 122 -6.73 -0.47 -9.53
N THR A 123 -6.00 -1.58 -9.34
CA THR A 123 -5.76 -2.21 -8.03
C THR A 123 -4.91 -1.31 -7.13
N ASP A 124 -3.85 -0.70 -7.67
CA ASP A 124 -3.02 0.26 -6.93
C ASP A 124 -3.85 1.48 -6.49
N SER A 125 -4.70 1.99 -7.39
CA SER A 125 -5.62 3.09 -7.09
C SER A 125 -6.62 2.73 -6.00
N LEU A 126 -7.19 1.51 -6.05
CA LEU A 126 -8.06 0.99 -5.00
C LEU A 126 -7.34 0.93 -3.65
N GLN A 127 -6.14 0.36 -3.59
CA GLN A 127 -5.35 0.29 -2.36
C GLN A 127 -5.13 1.69 -1.79
N ARG A 128 -4.69 2.66 -2.61
CA ARG A 128 -4.48 4.05 -2.17
C ARG A 128 -5.73 4.69 -1.56
N ARG A 129 -6.89 4.44 -2.16
CA ARG A 129 -8.18 4.97 -1.69
C ARG A 129 -8.58 4.32 -0.36
N LEU A 130 -8.36 3.02 -0.21
CA LEU A 130 -8.58 2.27 1.04
C LEU A 130 -7.63 2.71 2.18
N GLU A 131 -6.39 3.05 1.86
CA GLU A 131 -5.40 3.56 2.82
C GLU A 131 -5.75 4.97 3.32
N CYS A 132 -6.33 5.82 2.46
CA CYS A 132 -6.64 7.21 2.81
C CYS A 132 -8.02 7.39 3.45
N GLY A 133 -8.96 6.44 3.25
CA GLY A 133 -10.29 6.46 3.87
C GLY A 133 -11.15 7.69 3.53
N THR A 134 -10.92 8.35 2.39
CA THR A 134 -11.57 9.63 2.05
C THR A 134 -12.97 9.49 1.43
N GLU A 135 -13.45 8.26 1.24
CA GLU A 135 -14.68 7.94 0.51
C GLU A 135 -15.62 7.09 1.36
N SER A 136 -16.88 6.96 0.95
CA SER A 136 -17.86 6.10 1.60
C SER A 136 -17.37 4.64 1.62
N GLY A 137 -17.51 3.97 2.77
CA GLY A 137 -17.19 2.54 2.92
C GLY A 137 -17.90 1.68 1.86
N ARG A 138 -19.18 1.96 1.59
CA ARG A 138 -19.97 1.28 0.57
C ARG A 138 -19.39 1.41 -0.84
N ASP A 139 -18.99 2.61 -1.25
CA ASP A 139 -18.47 2.85 -2.61
C ASP A 139 -17.11 2.16 -2.80
N LEU A 140 -16.27 2.18 -1.77
CA LEU A 140 -15.00 1.47 -1.76
C LEU A 140 -15.19 -0.05 -1.75
N ALA A 141 -16.17 -0.57 -1.02
CA ALA A 141 -16.49 -1.99 -1.01
C ALA A 141 -16.99 -2.48 -2.38
N ILE A 142 -17.84 -1.69 -3.06
CA ILE A 142 -18.28 -1.97 -4.44
C ILE A 142 -17.10 -1.94 -5.41
N ALA A 143 -16.21 -0.94 -5.30
CA ALA A 143 -15.02 -0.86 -6.13
C ALA A 143 -14.10 -2.08 -5.93
N ALA A 144 -13.89 -2.50 -4.67
CA ALA A 144 -13.13 -3.69 -4.36
C ALA A 144 -13.77 -4.96 -4.93
N TYR A 145 -15.09 -5.11 -4.79
CA TYR A 145 -15.83 -6.22 -5.37
C TYR A 145 -15.67 -6.30 -6.89
N ASN A 146 -15.88 -5.19 -7.60
CA ASN A 146 -15.83 -5.14 -9.07
C ASN A 146 -14.44 -5.42 -9.65
N LEU A 147 -13.38 -5.08 -8.90
CA LEU A 147 -12.00 -5.35 -9.30
C LEU A 147 -11.50 -6.74 -8.86
N SER A 148 -12.27 -7.44 -8.02
CA SER A 148 -11.89 -8.76 -7.55
C SER A 148 -12.06 -9.81 -8.65
N SER A 149 -11.13 -10.76 -8.68
CA SER A 149 -11.14 -11.95 -9.51
C SER A 149 -11.17 -13.15 -8.59
N LEU A 150 -12.15 -14.04 -8.78
CA LEU A 150 -12.15 -15.33 -8.09
C LEU A 150 -11.11 -16.23 -8.75
N CYS A 151 -10.14 -16.70 -7.98
CA CYS A 151 -9.29 -17.79 -8.41
C CYS A 151 -10.17 -19.04 -8.51
N ALA A 152 -10.64 -19.38 -9.71
CA ALA A 152 -11.16 -20.71 -9.97
C ALA A 152 -9.99 -21.68 -9.72
N GLY A 153 -10.07 -22.47 -8.65
CA GLY A 153 -9.01 -23.41 -8.29
C GLY A 153 -8.61 -24.26 -9.49
N ASP A 154 -7.31 -24.29 -9.78
CA ASP A 154 -6.76 -25.10 -10.85
C ASP A 154 -7.16 -26.56 -10.65
N VAL A 155 -7.97 -27.08 -11.57
CA VAL A 155 -8.23 -28.52 -11.66
C VAL A 155 -6.93 -29.15 -12.15
N ASN A 156 -6.33 -29.93 -11.26
CA ASN A 156 -5.07 -30.64 -11.40
C ASN A 156 -5.02 -31.48 -12.69
N MET A 157 -4.28 -31.04 -13.72
CA MET A 157 -3.81 -31.90 -14.81
C MET A 157 -2.41 -32.38 -14.46
N THR A 158 -2.33 -33.61 -13.99
CA THR A 158 -1.09 -34.34 -13.73
C THR A 158 -0.24 -34.45 -14.99
N GLY A 159 1.02 -33.98 -14.93
CA GLY A 159 2.07 -34.24 -15.91
C GLY A 159 3.45 -34.19 -15.23
N PRO A 160 4.43 -35.01 -15.65
CA PRO A 160 5.59 -35.34 -14.82
C PRO A 160 6.66 -34.24 -14.83
N ASN A 161 7.24 -34.02 -13.65
CA ASN A 161 8.43 -33.20 -13.41
C ASN A 161 9.66 -33.75 -14.16
N GLU A 162 10.28 -32.93 -15.00
CA GLU A 162 11.71 -33.06 -15.30
C GLU A 162 12.40 -31.69 -15.35
N GLY A 163 13.37 -31.52 -14.45
CA GLY A 163 14.62 -30.80 -14.70
C GLY A 163 14.59 -29.27 -14.74
N MET A 164 14.77 -28.62 -13.58
CA MET A 164 15.55 -27.38 -13.53
C MET A 164 16.18 -27.19 -12.15
N GLU A 165 17.52 -27.24 -12.18
CA GLU A 165 18.46 -27.13 -11.08
C GLU A 165 18.32 -25.77 -10.38
N ALA A 166 17.89 -25.79 -9.12
CA ALA A 166 17.79 -24.59 -8.31
C ALA A 166 19.20 -24.12 -7.91
N LEU A 167 19.60 -22.96 -8.42
CA LEU A 167 20.81 -22.27 -7.98
C LEU A 167 20.70 -21.96 -6.48
N GLN A 168 21.48 -22.69 -5.69
CA GLN A 168 21.65 -22.51 -4.27
C GLN A 168 22.35 -21.15 -4.01
N TYR A 169 21.62 -20.13 -3.58
CA TYR A 169 22.24 -18.94 -2.98
C TYR A 169 22.36 -19.12 -1.46
N PRO A 170 23.49 -18.71 -0.86
CA PRO A 170 23.78 -18.99 0.55
C PRO A 170 22.86 -18.21 1.49
N ILE A 171 22.46 -18.91 2.55
CA ILE A 171 21.67 -18.43 3.68
C ILE A 171 22.54 -17.43 4.47
N GLY A 172 22.15 -16.16 4.45
CA GLY A 172 22.68 -15.13 5.34
C GLY A 172 21.62 -14.71 6.36
N SER A 173 21.99 -14.68 7.63
CA SER A 173 21.24 -14.08 8.74
C SER A 173 20.75 -12.68 8.35
N ILE A 174 19.45 -12.42 8.48
CA ILE A 174 18.86 -11.12 8.14
C ILE A 174 18.72 -10.32 9.43
N ASP A 175 19.77 -9.56 9.76
CA ASP A 175 19.80 -8.59 10.87
C ASP A 175 19.95 -7.17 10.33
N SER A 176 19.03 -6.68 9.49
CA SER A 176 19.12 -5.28 9.01
C SER A 176 17.78 -4.60 8.75
N LEU A 177 17.67 -3.37 9.27
CA LEU A 177 16.63 -2.36 9.00
C LEU A 177 16.37 -2.12 7.50
N ALA A 178 17.31 -2.47 6.61
CA ALA A 178 17.19 -2.28 5.17
C ALA A 178 16.04 -3.08 4.53
N ASP A 179 15.73 -4.28 5.05
CA ASP A 179 14.63 -5.10 4.51
C ASP A 179 13.25 -4.58 4.96
N LEU A 180 13.18 -3.88 6.09
CA LEU A 180 11.99 -3.17 6.55
C LEU A 180 11.80 -1.82 5.82
N GLU A 181 12.90 -1.15 5.46
CA GLU A 181 12.87 0.07 4.64
C GLU A 181 12.43 -0.20 3.19
N PHE A 182 12.64 -1.40 2.64
CA PHE A 182 12.10 -1.78 1.33
C PHE A 182 10.57 -1.64 1.27
N PHE A 183 9.87 -2.04 2.34
CA PHE A 183 8.41 -1.88 2.46
C PHE A 183 7.96 -0.46 2.79
N ARG A 184 8.90 0.47 3.02
CA ARG A 184 8.65 1.92 3.06
C ARG A 184 8.64 2.52 1.66
N THR A 185 9.27 1.86 0.69
CA THR A 185 9.49 2.36 -0.69
C THR A 185 8.55 1.83 -1.76
N ASP A 186 7.75 0.79 -1.51
CA ASP A 186 6.75 0.29 -2.49
C ASP A 186 5.58 1.27 -2.73
N MET A 187 5.64 2.50 -2.22
CA MET A 187 4.52 3.44 -2.23
C MET A 187 4.93 4.92 -2.24
N VAL A 188 5.77 5.33 -3.21
CA VAL A 188 5.71 6.71 -3.74
C VAL A 188 4.81 6.72 -4.98
#